data_AF-A0A2T6CDZ8-F1
#
_entry.id   AF-A0A2T6CDZ8-F1
#
_cell.length_a   1.000
_cell.length_b   1.000
_cell.length_c   1.000
_cell.angle_alpha   90.00
_cell.angle_beta   90.00
_cell.angle_gamma   90.00
#
_symmetry.space_group_name_H-M   'P 1'
#
loop_
_entity.id
_entity.type
_entity.pdbx_description
1 polymer ?
#
loop_
_entity_poly.entity_id
_entity_poly.type
_entity_poly.pdbx_seq_one_letter_code
_entity_poly.pdbx_strand_id
1 'polypeptide(L)'
;MSRKPYKAKKKGAGRFVQLPEWLQASEAWATLKPGPRALYVEIKRRYTGSNNGQIALSHREAAQRLNVSRNTPGAWFKELEQRGFIRMTQGHHLGPSGIGQSSRWALEEVPTDNMRTAPKSFMAWRDKQKPRTETVPPRHNGCDTKGNLRVVGG
;
A
#
# COMPACT_ATOMS: atom_id res chain seq x y z
N MET A 1 40.22 -43.16 4.45
CA MET A 1 39.40 -42.13 3.76
C MET A 1 38.82 -41.17 4.79
N SER A 2 39.48 -40.03 5.06
CA SER A 2 39.01 -39.04 6.05
C SER A 2 37.89 -38.18 5.47
N ARG A 3 36.70 -38.16 6.09
CA ARG A 3 35.57 -37.31 5.67
C ARG A 3 35.87 -35.86 6.06
N LYS A 4 35.95 -34.97 5.05
CA LYS A 4 36.04 -33.52 5.28
C LYS A 4 34.86 -33.08 6.17
N PRO A 5 35.11 -32.41 7.31
CA PRO A 5 34.02 -31.87 8.12
C PRO A 5 33.23 -30.85 7.29
N TYR A 6 31.90 -30.95 7.35
CA TYR A 6 31.00 -30.01 6.66
C TYR A 6 31.32 -28.60 7.17
N LYS A 7 31.80 -27.72 6.28
CA LYS A 7 32.10 -26.34 6.64
C LYS A 7 30.84 -25.73 7.25
N ALA A 8 30.94 -25.26 8.50
CA ALA A 8 29.89 -24.46 9.11
C ALA A 8 29.53 -23.35 8.12
N LYS A 9 28.27 -23.31 7.66
CA LYS A 9 27.81 -22.32 6.69
C LYS A 9 28.25 -20.95 7.18
N LYS A 10 29.02 -20.21 6.38
CA LYS A 10 29.34 -18.81 6.65
C LYS A 10 28.01 -18.13 6.96
N LYS A 11 27.87 -17.53 8.15
CA LYS A 11 26.69 -16.72 8.48
C LYS A 11 26.58 -15.66 7.40
N GLY A 12 25.61 -15.80 6.50
CA GLY A 12 25.35 -14.83 5.44
C GLY A 12 25.00 -13.46 6.03
N ALA A 13 24.82 -12.45 5.18
CA ALA A 13 24.56 -11.06 5.56
C ALA A 13 23.23 -10.80 6.34
N GLY A 14 22.60 -11.84 6.89
CA GLY A 14 21.32 -11.76 7.56
C GLY A 14 20.13 -11.82 6.58
N ARG A 15 18.93 -11.53 7.10
CA ARG A 15 17.70 -11.43 6.30
C ARG A 15 17.62 -10.05 5.67
N PHE A 16 17.34 -10.00 4.36
CA PHE A 16 17.12 -8.78 3.61
C PHE A 16 15.83 -8.87 2.79
N VAL A 17 15.35 -7.73 2.32
CA VAL A 17 14.22 -7.66 1.38
C VAL A 17 14.78 -7.32 0.01
N GLN A 18 14.62 -8.23 -0.95
CA GLN A 18 14.99 -7.97 -2.34
C GLN A 18 13.83 -7.27 -3.06
N LEU A 19 14.09 -6.15 -3.73
CA LEU A 19 13.12 -5.53 -4.64
C LEU A 19 13.62 -5.71 -6.08
N PRO A 20 12.97 -6.56 -6.89
CA PRO A 20 13.38 -6.75 -8.28
C PRO A 20 13.18 -5.49 -9.12
N GLU A 21 14.07 -5.26 -10.08
CA GLU A 21 13.98 -4.09 -10.97
C GLU A 21 12.66 -4.07 -11.75
N TRP A 22 12.24 -5.20 -12.30
CA TRP A 22 10.98 -5.29 -13.04
C TRP A 22 9.74 -4.92 -12.22
N LEU A 23 9.79 -5.08 -10.89
CA LEU A 23 8.72 -4.63 -10.00
C LEU A 23 8.78 -3.12 -9.80
N GLN A 24 9.98 -2.58 -9.59
CA GLN A 24 10.18 -1.15 -9.36
C GLN A 24 9.94 -0.30 -10.62
N ALA A 25 10.29 -0.84 -11.79
CA ALA A 25 10.07 -0.23 -13.10
C ALA A 25 8.60 -0.27 -13.55
N SER A 26 7.74 -1.02 -12.85
CA SER A 26 6.31 -1.05 -13.16
C SER A 26 5.67 0.34 -12.95
N GLU A 27 4.74 0.72 -13.84
CA GLU A 27 4.00 1.98 -13.72
C GLU A 27 3.25 2.08 -12.38
N ALA A 28 2.73 0.95 -11.91
CA ALA A 28 2.09 0.80 -10.61
C ALA A 28 3.01 1.20 -9.46
N TRP A 29 4.28 0.83 -9.51
CA TRP A 29 5.27 1.18 -8.48
C TRP A 29 5.73 2.62 -8.65
N ALA A 30 6.08 3.02 -9.88
CA ALA A 30 6.63 4.33 -10.19
C ALA A 30 5.70 5.49 -9.76
N THR A 31 4.39 5.28 -9.80
CA THR A 31 3.38 6.28 -9.41
C THR A 31 2.88 6.14 -7.96
N LEU A 32 3.39 5.17 -7.19
CA LEU A 32 3.05 5.03 -5.76
C LEU A 32 3.67 6.16 -4.93
N LYS A 33 2.93 6.62 -3.93
CA LYS A 33 3.48 7.48 -2.87
C LYS A 33 4.54 6.71 -2.04
N PRO A 34 5.47 7.41 -1.37
CA PRO A 34 6.49 6.76 -0.54
C PRO A 34 5.91 5.89 0.60
N GLY A 35 4.78 6.29 1.18
CA GLY A 35 4.13 5.57 2.28
C GLY A 35 3.72 4.13 1.94
N PRO A 36 2.87 3.91 0.93
CA PRO A 36 2.54 2.56 0.48
C PRO A 36 3.75 1.74 0.05
N ARG A 37 4.78 2.35 -0.56
CA ARG A 37 6.03 1.63 -0.88
C ARG A 37 6.71 1.09 0.39
N ALA A 38 6.81 1.91 1.44
CA ALA A 38 7.35 1.48 2.73
C ALA A 38 6.51 0.35 3.36
N LEU A 39 5.17 0.45 3.28
CA LEU A 39 4.27 -0.61 3.73
C LEU A 39 4.50 -1.93 2.98
N TYR A 40 4.67 -1.88 1.66
CA TYR A 40 4.95 -3.06 0.85
C TYR A 40 6.26 -3.74 1.29
N VAL A 41 7.32 -2.97 1.55
CA VAL A 41 8.59 -3.51 2.07
C VAL A 41 8.39 -4.20 3.42
N GLU A 42 7.58 -3.65 4.32
CA GLU A 42 7.30 -4.29 5.62
C GLU A 42 6.48 -5.58 5.49
N ILE A 43 5.54 -5.66 4.55
CA ILE A 43 4.83 -6.91 4.23
C ILE A 43 5.84 -7.94 3.69
N LYS A 44 6.68 -7.54 2.73
CA LYS A 44 7.70 -8.41 2.13
C LYS A 44 8.75 -8.89 3.12
N ARG A 45 9.12 -8.06 4.10
CA ARG A 45 10.00 -8.43 5.22
C ARG A 45 9.45 -9.57 6.09
N ARG A 46 8.12 -9.70 6.18
CA ARG A 46 7.45 -10.78 6.92
C ARG A 46 7.30 -12.07 6.11
N TYR A 47 7.49 -12.01 4.81
CA TYR A 47 7.50 -13.20 3.98
C TYR A 47 8.74 -14.05 4.28
N THR A 48 8.53 -15.35 4.50
CA THR A 48 9.56 -16.33 4.88
C THR A 48 9.91 -17.31 3.75
N GLY A 49 9.31 -17.16 2.57
CA GLY A 49 9.45 -18.11 1.47
C GLY A 49 8.28 -19.10 1.34
N SER A 50 7.60 -19.42 2.46
CA SER A 50 6.53 -20.42 2.49
C SER A 50 5.20 -19.92 3.06
N ASN A 51 5.16 -18.71 3.62
CA ASN A 51 3.95 -18.18 4.26
C ASN A 51 3.17 -17.21 3.36
N ASN A 52 3.30 -17.30 2.03
CA ASN A 52 2.57 -16.42 1.13
C ASN A 52 1.06 -16.67 1.28
N GLY A 53 0.27 -15.61 1.44
CA GLY A 53 -1.16 -15.71 1.77
C GLY A 53 -1.46 -15.93 3.25
N GLN A 54 -0.43 -16.08 4.09
CA GLN A 54 -0.55 -16.20 5.55
C GLN A 54 0.21 -15.08 6.27
N ILE A 55 0.62 -14.03 5.55
CA ILE A 55 1.39 -12.91 6.10
C ILE A 55 0.44 -12.07 6.97
N ALA A 56 0.56 -12.21 8.29
CA ALA A 56 -0.22 -11.43 9.23
C ALA A 56 0.37 -10.03 9.40
N LEU A 57 -0.44 -9.00 9.14
CA LEU A 57 -0.12 -7.61 9.45
C LEU A 57 -1.42 -6.80 9.61
N SER A 58 -1.67 -6.32 10.83
CA SER A 58 -2.81 -5.44 11.12
C SER A 58 -2.48 -3.97 10.83
N HIS A 59 -3.51 -3.12 10.66
CA HIS A 59 -3.32 -1.68 10.50
C HIS A 59 -2.60 -1.04 11.68
N ARG A 60 -2.92 -1.47 12.92
CA ARG A 60 -2.27 -0.96 14.14
C ARG A 60 -0.80 -1.33 14.18
N GLU A 61 -0.48 -2.58 13.83
CA GLU A 61 0.90 -3.05 13.81
C GLU A 61 1.71 -2.39 12.69
N ALA A 62 1.10 -2.18 11.52
CA ALA A 62 1.70 -1.42 10.42
C ALA A 62 2.02 0.02 10.84
N ALA A 63 1.09 0.70 11.53
CA ALA A 63 1.29 2.04 12.05
C ALA A 63 2.50 2.13 12.99
N GLN A 64 2.63 1.15 13.90
CA GLN A 64 3.77 1.07 14.82
C GLN A 64 5.08 0.80 14.08
N ARG A 65 5.09 -0.15 13.13
CA ARG A 65 6.30 -0.52 12.36
C ARG A 65 6.81 0.61 11.48
N LEU A 66 5.90 1.39 10.90
CA LEU A 66 6.22 2.49 9.99
C LEU A 66 6.33 3.84 10.71
N ASN A 67 6.12 3.87 12.04
CA ASN A 67 6.10 5.09 12.85
C ASN A 67 5.15 6.17 12.30
N VAL A 68 3.90 5.79 12.03
CA VAL A 68 2.85 6.68 11.51
C VAL A 68 1.59 6.64 12.36
N SER A 69 0.70 7.62 12.15
CA SER A 69 -0.62 7.63 12.78
C SER A 69 -1.42 6.37 12.43
N ARG A 70 -2.23 5.90 13.37
CA ARG A 70 -3.09 4.69 13.20
C ARG A 70 -4.07 4.81 12.03
N ASN A 71 -4.41 6.03 11.62
CA ASN A 71 -5.36 6.29 10.55
C ASN A 71 -4.73 6.22 9.15
N THR A 72 -3.40 6.18 9.07
CA THR A 72 -2.68 6.28 7.80
C THR A 72 -2.59 4.94 7.04
N PRO A 73 -2.23 3.79 7.66
CA PRO A 73 -1.99 2.55 6.92
C PRO A 73 -3.21 2.04 6.17
N GLY A 74 -4.42 2.30 6.66
CA GLY A 74 -5.65 1.82 6.01
C GLY A 74 -5.80 2.30 4.56
N ALA A 75 -5.40 3.54 4.26
CA ALA A 75 -5.39 4.04 2.88
C ALA A 75 -4.30 3.37 2.04
N TRP A 76 -3.14 3.10 2.63
CA TRP A 76 -2.01 2.47 1.94
C TRP A 76 -2.26 1.01 1.60
N PHE A 77 -2.90 0.23 2.49
CA PHE A 77 -3.32 -1.14 2.19
C PHE A 77 -4.27 -1.17 0.99
N LYS A 78 -5.28 -0.29 0.98
CA LYS A 78 -6.22 -0.17 -0.15
C LYS A 78 -5.49 0.17 -1.44
N GLU A 79 -4.54 1.10 -1.40
CA GLU A 79 -3.79 1.51 -2.58
C GLU A 79 -2.91 0.38 -3.13
N LEU A 80 -2.23 -0.40 -2.26
CA LEU A 80 -1.45 -1.56 -2.68
C LEU A 80 -2.31 -2.68 -3.26
N GLU A 81 -3.50 -2.91 -2.69
CA GLU A 81 -4.46 -3.91 -3.17
C GLU A 81 -5.06 -3.49 -4.53
N GLN A 82 -5.49 -2.25 -4.67
CA GLN A 82 -6.03 -1.70 -5.92
C GLN A 82 -5.01 -1.73 -7.06
N ARG A 83 -3.73 -1.51 -6.74
CA ARG A 83 -2.63 -1.59 -7.70
C ARG A 83 -2.13 -3.02 -7.92
N GLY A 84 -2.68 -4.01 -7.21
CA GLY A 84 -2.38 -5.42 -7.43
C GLY A 84 -1.01 -5.87 -6.92
N PHE A 85 -0.44 -5.21 -5.91
CA PHE A 85 0.80 -5.65 -5.26
C PHE A 85 0.56 -6.69 -4.17
N ILE A 86 -0.58 -6.56 -3.47
CA ILE A 86 -0.99 -7.45 -2.39
C ILE A 86 -2.46 -7.84 -2.57
N ARG A 87 -2.84 -8.94 -1.91
CA ARG A 87 -4.23 -9.39 -1.84
C ARG A 87 -4.59 -9.76 -0.42
N MET A 88 -5.73 -9.33 0.06
CA MET A 88 -6.26 -9.82 1.33
C MET A 88 -6.73 -11.27 1.17
N THR A 89 -6.11 -12.20 1.90
CA THR A 89 -6.52 -13.62 1.90
C THR A 89 -7.49 -13.93 3.04
N GLN A 90 -7.39 -13.20 4.15
CA GLN A 90 -8.30 -13.35 5.27
C GLN A 90 -8.60 -11.98 5.90
N GLY A 91 -9.90 -11.68 5.99
CA GLY A 91 -10.46 -10.55 6.71
C GLY A 91 -10.02 -10.50 8.17
N HIS A 92 -9.99 -9.30 8.76
CA HIS A 92 -9.97 -9.21 10.21
C HIS A 92 -11.31 -9.76 10.72
N HIS A 93 -11.28 -10.74 11.60
CA HIS A 93 -12.48 -11.26 12.26
C HIS A 93 -12.23 -11.35 13.75
N LEU A 94 -13.30 -11.17 14.52
CA LEU A 94 -13.27 -11.38 15.95
C LEU A 94 -13.45 -12.88 16.19
N GLY A 95 -12.39 -13.55 16.63
CA GLY A 95 -12.48 -14.98 16.91
C GLY A 95 -13.44 -15.26 18.08
N PRO A 96 -13.89 -16.53 18.26
CA PRO A 96 -14.79 -16.92 19.35
C PRO A 96 -14.26 -16.59 20.75
N SER A 97 -12.94 -16.44 20.88
CA SER A 97 -12.23 -16.08 22.12
C SER A 97 -12.06 -14.58 22.35
N GLY A 98 -12.63 -13.72 21.50
CA GLY A 98 -12.48 -12.25 21.61
C GLY A 98 -11.11 -11.72 21.18
N ILE A 99 -10.20 -12.58 20.71
CA ILE A 99 -8.91 -12.17 20.15
C ILE A 99 -9.12 -11.77 18.69
N GLY A 100 -8.89 -10.48 18.39
CA GLY A 100 -8.94 -9.98 17.02
C GLY A 100 -7.86 -10.65 16.16
N GLN A 101 -8.28 -11.39 15.13
CA GLN A 101 -7.35 -11.97 14.17
C GLN A 101 -6.85 -10.88 13.22
N SER A 102 -5.54 -10.79 13.06
CA SER A 102 -4.92 -9.85 12.13
C SER A 102 -5.24 -10.26 10.69
N SER A 103 -5.45 -9.25 9.83
CA SER A 103 -5.60 -9.48 8.40
C SER A 103 -4.40 -10.22 7.84
N ARG A 104 -4.67 -11.18 6.96
CA ARG A 104 -3.65 -11.97 6.26
C ARG A 104 -3.55 -11.53 4.81
N TRP A 105 -2.32 -11.46 4.34
CA TRP A 105 -1.97 -10.91 3.04
C TRP A 105 -1.17 -11.91 2.21
N ALA A 106 -1.37 -11.85 0.90
CA ALA A 106 -0.50 -12.47 -0.11
C ALA A 106 0.23 -11.39 -0.90
N LEU A 107 1.48 -11.67 -1.29
CA LEU A 107 2.23 -10.91 -2.27
C LEU A 107 1.88 -11.43 -3.66
N GLU A 108 1.48 -10.53 -4.56
CA GLU A 108 1.09 -10.89 -5.94
C GLU A 108 2.29 -11.21 -6.84
N GLU A 109 3.51 -10.86 -6.42
CA GLU A 109 4.75 -11.18 -7.15
C GLU A 109 5.19 -12.65 -6.96
N VAL A 110 4.66 -13.33 -5.94
CA VAL A 110 5.03 -14.70 -5.56
C VAL A 110 3.81 -15.62 -5.74
N PRO A 111 3.98 -16.86 -6.22
CA PRO A 111 2.89 -17.83 -6.18
C PRO A 111 2.45 -18.12 -4.74
N THR A 112 1.15 -18.32 -4.53
CA THR A 112 0.63 -18.89 -3.28
C THR A 112 0.59 -20.41 -3.43
N ASP A 113 0.56 -21.17 -2.33
CA ASP A 113 0.49 -22.65 -2.36
C ASP A 113 -0.63 -23.19 -3.27
N ASN A 114 -1.73 -22.46 -3.39
CA ASN A 114 -2.89 -22.84 -4.23
C ASN A 114 -2.75 -22.44 -5.71
N MET A 115 -1.70 -21.69 -6.10
CA MET A 115 -1.52 -21.12 -7.44
C MET A 115 -0.16 -21.49 -8.01
N ARG A 116 -0.14 -22.12 -9.20
CA ARG A 116 1.11 -22.49 -9.90
C ARG A 116 1.91 -21.29 -10.41
N THR A 117 1.25 -20.16 -10.65
CA THR A 117 1.86 -18.95 -11.25
C THR A 117 1.55 -17.73 -10.40
N ALA A 118 2.55 -16.86 -10.21
CA ALA A 118 2.36 -15.55 -9.59
C ALA A 118 1.46 -14.66 -10.47
N PRO A 119 0.36 -14.11 -9.94
CA PRO A 119 -0.59 -13.31 -10.71
C PRO A 119 0.00 -12.00 -11.24
N LYS A 120 0.89 -11.34 -10.48
CA LYS A 120 1.57 -10.09 -10.87
C LYS A 120 0.62 -9.01 -11.42
N SER A 121 -0.55 -8.87 -10.81
CA SER A 121 -1.63 -7.99 -11.28
C SER A 121 -1.17 -6.53 -11.49
N PHE A 122 -0.20 -6.07 -10.70
CA PHE A 122 0.43 -4.75 -10.83
C PHE A 122 1.13 -4.49 -12.18
N MET A 123 1.51 -5.53 -12.93
CA MET A 123 2.15 -5.36 -14.24
C MET A 123 1.15 -4.91 -15.32
N ALA A 124 -0.13 -5.24 -15.14
CA ALA A 124 -1.21 -4.82 -16.04
C ALA A 124 -1.88 -3.50 -15.60
N TRP A 125 -1.53 -3.00 -14.41
CA TRP A 125 -2.12 -1.77 -13.88
C TRP A 125 -1.65 -0.55 -14.69
N ARG A 126 -2.56 0.39 -14.90
CA ARG A 126 -2.34 1.67 -15.60
C ARG A 126 -2.94 2.80 -14.80
N ASP A 127 -2.27 3.95 -14.77
CA ASP A 127 -2.77 5.12 -14.08
C ASP A 127 -3.94 5.72 -14.86
N LYS A 128 -5.12 5.76 -14.24
CA LYS A 128 -6.28 6.45 -14.81
C LYS A 128 -6.15 7.92 -14.44
N GLN A 129 -5.37 8.65 -15.23
CA GLN A 129 -5.27 10.11 -15.09
C GLN A 129 -6.67 10.71 -15.15
N LYS A 130 -7.14 11.27 -14.03
CA LYS A 130 -8.32 12.13 -14.07
C LYS A 130 -7.89 13.42 -14.74
N PRO A 131 -8.62 13.92 -15.76
CA PRO A 131 -8.28 15.18 -16.40
C PRO A 131 -8.17 16.24 -15.31
N ARG A 132 -7.09 17.02 -15.35
CA ARG A 132 -6.84 18.11 -14.40
C ARG A 132 -8.11 18.96 -14.33
N THR A 133 -8.71 19.05 -13.16
CA THR A 133 -9.87 19.93 -12.96
C THR A 133 -9.36 21.35 -13.20
N GLU A 134 -9.82 21.98 -14.28
CA GLU A 134 -9.50 23.37 -14.56
C GLU A 134 -9.98 24.21 -13.38
N THR A 135 -9.06 25.02 -12.85
CA THR A 135 -9.38 25.94 -11.75
C THR A 135 -10.19 27.08 -12.34
N VAL A 136 -11.52 26.95 -12.34
CA VAL A 136 -12.40 28.04 -12.75
C VAL A 136 -12.25 29.18 -11.73
N PRO A 137 -11.92 30.41 -12.16
CA PRO A 137 -11.82 31.53 -11.24
C PRO A 137 -13.16 31.74 -10.51
N PRO A 138 -13.15 32.11 -9.21
CA PRO A 138 -14.38 32.39 -8.48
C PRO A 138 -15.17 33.48 -9.20
N ARG A 139 -16.44 33.22 -9.52
CA ARG A 139 -17.34 34.29 -9.99
C ARG A 139 -17.66 35.18 -8.79
N HIS A 140 -17.20 36.43 -8.82
CA HIS A 140 -17.59 37.44 -7.83
C HIS A 140 -19.09 37.76 -8.00
N ASN A 141 -19.92 37.31 -7.06
CA ASN A 141 -21.31 37.75 -6.95
C ASN A 141 -21.37 39.00 -6.06
N GLY A 142 -21.11 40.18 -6.64
CA GLY A 142 -21.27 41.41 -5.86
C GLY A 142 -20.69 42.65 -6.50
N CYS A 143 -21.43 43.24 -7.45
CA CYS A 143 -21.49 44.68 -7.59
C CYS A 143 -22.73 45.02 -8.43
N ASP A 144 -23.81 45.46 -7.77
CA ASP A 144 -24.86 46.32 -8.36
C ASP A 144 -25.84 46.72 -7.25
N THR A 145 -25.37 47.50 -6.27
CA THR A 145 -26.26 48.18 -5.31
C THR A 145 -25.70 49.55 -4.90
N LYS A 146 -25.54 50.49 -5.84
CA LYS A 146 -25.53 51.92 -5.51
C LYS A 146 -26.15 52.76 -6.62
N GLY A 147 -27.33 53.30 -6.37
CA GLY A 147 -27.91 54.32 -7.24
C GLY A 147 -29.38 54.67 -6.99
N ASN A 148 -29.77 55.06 -5.77
CA ASN A 148 -30.88 56.00 -5.61
C ASN A 148 -30.89 56.68 -4.22
N LEU A 149 -30.04 57.72 -4.06
CA LEU A 149 -30.29 58.74 -3.04
C LEU A 149 -31.24 59.77 -3.66
N ARG A 150 -32.52 59.73 -3.29
CA ARG A 150 -33.44 60.86 -3.49
C ARG A 150 -33.15 61.89 -2.41
N VAL A 151 -32.68 63.05 -2.84
CA VAL A 151 -32.51 64.26 -2.04
C VAL A 151 -33.87 64.70 -1.50
N VAL A 152 -33.95 64.93 -0.19
CA VAL A 152 -35.08 65.60 0.48
C VAL A 152 -34.66 67.04 0.73
N GLY A 153 -35.49 67.97 0.28
CA GLY A 153 -35.47 69.41 0.57
C GLY A 153 -36.53 70.05 -0.30
N GLY A 154 -37.41 70.93 0.15
CA GLY A 154 -37.44 71.78 1.34
C GLY A 154 -38.25 73.00 0.92
#